data_AF-A0A8X8FTR1-F1
#
_entry.id   AF-A0A8X8FTR1-F1
#
_cell.length_a   1.000
_cell.length_b   1.000
_cell.length_c   1.000
_cell.angle_alpha   90.00
_cell.angle_beta   90.00
_cell.angle_gamma   90.00
#
_symmetry.space_group_name_H-M   'P 1'
#
loop_
_entity.id
_entity.type
_entity.pdbx_description
1 polymer ?
#
loop_
_entity_poly.entity_id
_entity_poly.type
_entity_poly.pdbx_seq_one_letter_code
_entity_poly.pdbx_strand_id
1 'polypeptide(L)'
;MAIALPHHARAADTSEGALYAVNAAALAAAITHCTARHGELQQGSPGAACFVRARGILGTFGLKQRSTEVAARCKDPAQFNTCLTPEIARMTHALNQEFAKSGI
;
A
#
# COMPACT_ATOMS: atom_id res chain seq x y z
N MET A 1 -23.17 12.27 37.96
CA MET A 1 -22.77 10.85 37.90
C MET A 1 -22.58 10.51 36.43
N ALA A 2 -21.33 10.42 35.96
CA ALA A 2 -21.04 10.17 34.54
C ALA A 2 -21.01 8.66 34.28
N ILE A 3 -21.86 8.19 33.38
CA ILE A 3 -21.92 6.79 32.96
C ILE A 3 -20.73 6.56 32.02
N ALA A 4 -19.71 5.85 32.49
CA ALA A 4 -18.63 5.37 31.64
C ALA A 4 -19.18 4.25 30.74
N LEU A 5 -19.40 4.56 29.46
CA LEU A 5 -19.74 3.55 28.46
C LEU A 5 -18.55 2.59 28.29
N PRO A 6 -18.77 1.27 28.30
CA PRO A 6 -17.72 0.31 28.06
C PRO A 6 -17.12 0.58 26.67
N HIS A 7 -15.84 0.91 26.63
CA HIS A 7 -15.06 0.90 25.39
C HIS A 7 -14.90 -0.56 24.99
N HIS A 8 -15.87 -1.08 24.23
CA HIS A 8 -15.65 -2.30 23.48
C HIS A 8 -14.46 -2.05 22.57
N ALA A 9 -13.34 -2.73 22.83
CA ALA A 9 -12.21 -2.75 21.91
C ALA A 9 -12.74 -3.20 20.55
N ARG A 10 -12.86 -2.25 19.62
CA ARG A 10 -13.35 -2.53 18.28
C ARG A 10 -12.36 -3.52 17.69
N ALA A 11 -12.81 -4.74 17.39
CA ALA A 11 -11.96 -5.72 16.71
C ALA A 11 -11.34 -5.02 15.51
N ALA A 12 -10.01 -5.15 15.34
CA ALA A 12 -9.30 -4.44 14.28
C ALA A 12 -9.98 -4.75 12.94
N ASP A 13 -10.45 -3.70 12.27
CA ASP A 13 -11.11 -3.85 10.98
C ASP A 13 -10.04 -4.19 9.94
N THR A 14 -9.97 -5.47 9.58
CA THR A 14 -9.00 -5.97 8.60
C THR A 14 -9.23 -5.36 7.22
N SER A 15 -10.42 -4.81 6.94
CA SER A 15 -10.73 -4.10 5.69
C SER A 15 -10.03 -2.75 5.64
N GLU A 16 -10.13 -1.97 6.70
CA GLU A 16 -9.41 -0.70 6.84
C GLU A 16 -7.90 -0.94 6.89
N GLY A 17 -7.47 -1.94 7.66
CA GLY A 17 -6.07 -2.37 7.74
C GLY A 17 -5.50 -2.77 6.37
N ALA A 18 -6.24 -3.55 5.58
CA ALA A 18 -5.80 -3.97 4.26
C ALA A 18 -5.73 -2.80 3.28
N LEU A 19 -6.69 -1.86 3.35
CA LEU A 19 -6.67 -0.66 2.53
C LEU A 19 -5.41 0.18 2.79
N TYR A 20 -5.10 0.46 4.05
CA TYR A 20 -3.90 1.22 4.40
C TYR A 20 -2.62 0.47 4.02
N ALA A 21 -2.53 -0.82 4.32
CA ALA A 21 -1.35 -1.62 4.00
C ALA A 21 -1.07 -1.68 2.49
N VAL A 22 -2.10 -1.91 1.68
CA VAL A 22 -1.98 -1.95 0.22
C VAL A 22 -1.54 -0.60 -0.34
N ASN A 23 -2.15 0.51 0.10
CA ASN A 23 -1.77 1.83 -0.39
C ASN A 23 -0.35 2.21 0.07
N ALA A 24 -0.01 1.95 1.33
CA ALA A 24 1.32 2.25 1.87
C ALA A 24 2.42 1.44 1.16
N ALA A 25 2.20 0.15 0.93
CA ALA A 25 3.15 -0.70 0.22
C ALA A 25 3.31 -0.27 -1.25
N ALA A 26 2.23 0.14 -1.92
CA ALA A 26 2.28 0.65 -3.29
C ALA A 26 3.06 1.97 -3.39
N LEU A 27 2.82 2.90 -2.45
CA LEU A 27 3.57 4.15 -2.36
C LEU A 27 5.04 3.90 -2.05
N ALA A 28 5.34 3.01 -1.10
CA ALA A 28 6.71 2.65 -0.74
C ALA A 28 7.47 2.04 -1.93
N ALA A 29 6.82 1.19 -2.72
CA ALA A 29 7.40 0.65 -3.96
C ALA A 29 7.71 1.77 -4.96
N ALA A 30 6.78 2.69 -5.20
CA ALA A 30 7.00 3.82 -6.11
C ALA A 30 8.12 4.75 -5.62
N ILE A 31 8.16 5.08 -4.32
CA ILE A 31 9.22 5.89 -3.71
C ILE A 31 10.57 5.19 -3.93
N THR A 32 10.68 3.93 -3.50
CA THR A 32 11.94 3.17 -3.59
C THR A 32 12.43 3.05 -5.03
N HIS A 33 11.52 2.74 -5.96
CA HIS A 33 11.83 2.62 -7.39
C HIS A 33 12.41 3.91 -7.97
N CYS A 34 11.79 5.05 -7.65
CA CYS A 34 12.23 6.35 -8.14
C CYS A 34 13.49 6.85 -7.44
N THR A 35 13.61 6.67 -6.12
CA THR A 35 14.80 7.06 -5.36
C THR A 35 16.04 6.29 -5.83
N ALA A 36 15.91 4.99 -6.07
CA ALA A 36 17.02 4.16 -6.54
C ALA A 36 17.57 4.60 -7.91
N ARG A 37 16.73 5.19 -8.78
CA ARG A 37 17.12 5.63 -10.13
C ARG A 37 17.60 7.07 -10.20
N HIS A 38 17.01 7.93 -9.37
CA HIS A 38 17.08 9.37 -9.57
C HIS A 38 17.52 10.16 -8.32
N GLY A 39 17.75 9.48 -7.20
CA GLY A 39 18.04 10.13 -5.92
C GLY A 39 16.79 10.64 -5.20
N GLU A 40 16.99 11.49 -4.20
CA GLU A 40 15.93 11.92 -3.29
C GLU A 40 14.72 12.56 -3.99
N LEU A 41 13.52 12.36 -3.42
CA LEU A 41 12.27 12.95 -3.92
C LEU A 41 12.14 14.40 -3.43
N GLN A 42 13.05 15.25 -3.86
CA GLN A 42 12.96 16.70 -3.62
C GLN A 42 12.08 17.36 -4.69
N GLN A 43 11.40 18.45 -4.33
CA GLN A 43 10.56 19.18 -5.28
C GLN A 43 11.39 19.62 -6.51
N GLY A 44 10.90 19.33 -7.72
CA GLY A 44 11.60 19.64 -8.96
C GLY A 44 12.73 18.66 -9.35
N SER A 45 13.05 17.68 -8.50
CA SER A 45 14.05 16.66 -8.82
C SER A 45 13.55 15.66 -9.90
N PRO A 46 14.47 14.98 -10.59
CA PRO A 46 14.11 13.84 -11.44
C PRO A 46 13.37 12.73 -10.69
N GLY A 47 13.69 12.51 -9.40
CA GLY A 47 13.00 11.54 -8.54
C GLY A 47 11.54 11.90 -8.29
N ALA A 48 11.24 13.18 -8.04
CA ALA A 48 9.86 13.66 -7.92
C ALA A 48 9.07 13.52 -9.23
N ALA A 49 9.70 13.81 -10.38
CA ALA A 49 9.07 13.62 -11.69
C ALA A 49 8.76 12.14 -11.97
N CYS A 50 9.68 11.23 -11.64
CA CYS A 50 9.43 9.79 -11.68
C CYS A 50 8.25 9.40 -10.78
N PHE A 51 8.23 9.89 -9.54
CA PHE A 51 7.20 9.54 -8.57
C PHE A 51 5.80 9.99 -9.03
N VAL A 52 5.68 11.17 -9.65
CA VAL A 52 4.41 11.62 -10.25
C VAL A 52 3.93 10.66 -11.33
N ARG A 53 4.82 10.18 -12.21
CA ARG A 53 4.47 9.16 -13.22
C ARG A 53 4.10 7.82 -12.59
N ALA A 54 4.86 7.37 -11.59
CA ALA A 54 4.58 6.14 -10.85
C ALA A 54 3.20 6.20 -10.18
N ARG A 55 2.81 7.34 -9.60
CA ARG A 55 1.46 7.55 -9.05
C ARG A 55 0.36 7.40 -10.11
N GLY A 56 0.61 7.78 -11.36
CA GLY A 56 -0.30 7.51 -12.47
C GLY A 56 -0.56 6.02 -12.66
N ILE A 57 0.50 5.20 -12.62
CA ILE A 57 0.42 3.73 -12.71
C ILE A 57 -0.34 3.16 -11.51
N LEU A 58 -0.09 3.67 -10.28
CA LEU A 58 -0.83 3.24 -9.09
C LEU A 58 -2.34 3.45 -9.24
N GLY A 59 -2.76 4.54 -9.89
CA GLY A 59 -4.16 4.87 -10.13
C GLY A 59 -4.90 3.84 -10.99
N THR A 60 -4.22 3.16 -11.90
CA THR A 60 -4.81 2.14 -12.80
C THR A 60 -4.54 0.71 -12.35
N PHE A 61 -3.66 0.50 -11.37
CA PHE A 61 -3.25 -0.83 -10.91
C PHE A 61 -4.31 -1.61 -10.12
N GLY A 62 -5.44 -0.99 -9.76
CA GLY A 62 -6.55 -1.67 -9.08
C GLY A 62 -6.34 -1.87 -7.56
N LEU A 63 -5.63 -0.96 -6.90
CA LEU A 63 -5.31 -1.04 -5.46
C LEU A 63 -6.54 -1.23 -4.56
N LYS A 64 -7.67 -0.57 -4.86
CA LYS A 64 -8.92 -0.72 -4.11
C LYS A 64 -9.50 -2.14 -4.19
N GLN A 65 -9.52 -2.72 -5.37
CA GLN A 65 -10.00 -4.10 -5.53
C GLN A 65 -9.08 -5.05 -4.78
N ARG A 66 -7.76 -4.86 -4.92
CA ARG A 66 -6.77 -5.69 -4.23
C ARG A 66 -6.87 -5.59 -2.71
N SER A 67 -7.13 -4.40 -2.14
CA SER A 67 -7.34 -4.28 -0.70
C SER A 67 -8.57 -5.04 -0.22
N THR A 68 -9.68 -5.01 -0.98
CA THR A 68 -10.88 -5.79 -0.67
C THR A 68 -10.59 -7.29 -0.71
N GLU A 69 -9.87 -7.76 -1.72
CA GLU A 69 -9.48 -9.16 -1.85
C GLU A 69 -8.56 -9.61 -0.71
N VAL A 70 -7.60 -8.78 -0.32
CA VAL A 70 -6.71 -9.05 0.82
C VAL A 70 -7.49 -9.08 2.13
N ALA A 71 -8.41 -8.14 2.36
CA ALA A 71 -9.27 -8.14 3.55
C ALA A 71 -10.13 -9.40 3.65
N ALA A 72 -10.67 -9.86 2.52
CA ALA A 72 -11.47 -11.08 2.45
C ALA A 72 -10.64 -12.35 2.74
N ARG A 73 -9.37 -12.40 2.28
CA ARG A 73 -8.45 -13.51 2.57
C ARG A 73 -7.90 -13.45 4.00
N CYS A 74 -7.47 -12.28 4.44
CA CYS A 74 -6.86 -12.01 5.74
C CYS A 74 -7.90 -11.45 6.73
N LYS A 75 -8.92 -12.27 7.02
CA LYS A 75 -10.06 -11.85 7.85
C LYS A 75 -9.86 -12.01 9.37
N ASP A 76 -8.84 -12.75 9.79
CA ASP A 76 -8.53 -12.96 11.21
C ASP A 76 -7.63 -11.82 11.73
N PRO A 77 -8.11 -10.96 12.64
CA PRO A 77 -7.31 -9.89 13.21
C PRO A 77 -6.03 -10.38 13.91
N ALA A 78 -6.05 -11.56 14.54
CA ALA A 78 -4.90 -12.10 15.27
C ALA A 78 -3.77 -12.57 14.35
N GLN A 79 -4.11 -12.96 13.12
CA GLN A 79 -3.16 -13.43 12.10
C GLN A 79 -3.00 -12.42 10.95
N PHE A 80 -3.58 -11.23 11.09
CA PHE A 80 -3.72 -10.28 9.99
C PHE A 80 -2.37 -9.94 9.35
N ASN A 81 -1.38 -9.52 10.15
CA ASN A 81 -0.05 -9.15 9.64
C ASN A 81 0.68 -10.35 9.02
N THR A 82 0.55 -11.53 9.61
CA THR A 82 1.15 -12.77 9.08
C THR A 82 0.58 -13.10 7.70
N CYS A 83 -0.75 -12.98 7.54
CA CYS A 83 -1.43 -13.20 6.26
C CYS A 83 -1.13 -12.10 5.22
N LEU A 84 -1.14 -10.84 5.66
CA LEU A 84 -0.97 -9.65 4.82
C LEU A 84 0.43 -9.57 4.19
N THR A 85 1.48 -9.93 4.94
CA THR A 85 2.88 -9.79 4.52
C THR A 85 3.17 -10.38 3.13
N PRO A 86 2.85 -11.66 2.84
CA PRO A 86 3.09 -12.22 1.51
C PRO A 86 2.18 -11.61 0.42
N GLU A 87 0.98 -11.12 0.77
CA GLU A 87 0.10 -10.43 -0.19
C GLU A 87 0.71 -9.11 -0.67
N ILE A 88 1.16 -8.26 0.25
CA ILE A 88 1.79 -6.98 -0.11
C ILE A 88 3.14 -7.20 -0.80
N ALA A 89 3.92 -8.22 -0.43
CA ALA A 89 5.17 -8.55 -1.10
C ALA A 89 4.96 -8.89 -2.59
N ARG A 90 4.02 -9.80 -2.91
CA ARG A 90 3.66 -10.13 -4.29
C ARG A 90 3.18 -8.90 -5.06
N MET A 91 2.35 -8.07 -4.43
CA MET A 91 1.86 -6.84 -5.03
C MET A 91 3.00 -5.86 -5.36
N THR A 92 3.93 -5.63 -4.42
CA THR A 92 5.08 -4.74 -4.65
C THR A 92 5.98 -5.26 -5.77
N HIS A 93 6.15 -6.58 -5.88
CA HIS A 93 6.90 -7.18 -6.98
C HIS A 93 6.23 -6.91 -8.33
N ALA A 94 4.91 -7.12 -8.43
CA ALA A 94 4.16 -6.82 -9.65
C ALA A 94 4.20 -5.31 -10.01
N LEU A 95 4.08 -4.42 -9.02
CA LEU A 95 4.21 -2.97 -9.24
C LEU A 95 5.57 -2.59 -9.81
N ASN A 96 6.66 -3.14 -9.25
CA ASN A 96 8.00 -2.88 -9.77
C ASN A 96 8.17 -3.32 -11.22
N GLN A 97 7.50 -4.40 -11.64
CA GLN A 97 7.49 -4.81 -13.05
C GLN A 97 6.73 -3.78 -13.92
N GLU A 98 5.59 -3.27 -13.46
CA GLU A 98 4.85 -2.24 -14.19
C GLU A 98 5.63 -0.92 -14.32
N PHE A 99 6.33 -0.51 -13.27
CA PHE A 99 7.20 0.65 -13.34
C PHE A 99 8.34 0.44 -14.35
N ALA A 100 8.98 -0.73 -14.33
CA ALA A 100 10.04 -1.07 -15.28
C ALA A 100 9.53 -1.10 -16.75
N LYS A 101 8.36 -1.70 -17.00
CA LYS A 101 7.73 -1.72 -18.33
C LYS A 101 7.39 -0.32 -18.84
N SER A 102 7.02 0.58 -17.94
CA SER A 102 6.65 1.96 -18.26
C SER A 102 7.85 2.87 -18.52
N GLY A 103 9.09 2.35 -18.39
CA GLY A 103 10.31 3.10 -18.65
C GLY A 103 10.55 4.26 -17.67
N ILE A 104 9.97 4.17 -16.46
CA ILE A 104 10.19 5.15 -15.38
C ILE A 104 11.15 4.62 -14.32
#